data_AF-A0A2Z6QRW9-F1
#
_entry.id   AF-A0A2Z6QRW9-F1
#
_cell.length_a   1.000
_cell.length_b   1.000
_cell.length_c   1.000
_cell.angle_alpha   90.00
_cell.angle_beta   90.00
_cell.angle_gamma   90.00
#
_symmetry.space_group_name_H-M   'P 1'
#
loop_
_entity.id
_entity.type
_entity.pdbx_description
1 polymer ?
#
loop_
_entity_poly.entity_id
_entity_poly.type
_entity_poly.pdbx_seq_one_letter_code
_entity_poly.pdbx_strand_id
1 'polypeptide(L)'
;MFHSDYRHIIDRLPKSLVKRAYERLLHHSKNPIPLESISKKSEQIESYLRHILEVYENSLNRRCKNMAQKKILHPQSWPECNVFPASPAIYITDNGTQTINITCDHEEENNCQVMNELKKKQKNVGSESHPKGTTKNVESKSESSLAKITQKVPKKRKNENESESESFLGETAQETSQKQATQIASQKRKKFESESESSSAPKRRSKRIASQESDLASALRDLGFSSSYGMEDLPSSASLFETKDMEALRVDFCEAPAENAVIPDVEVTIPDTYIQPNINGEMLSNLRFRVANVAGLTDVKVRTFFKKLHKVVTNGVQLTGTTEKFTDTLVDDLLRIAELNDWPFSISNHPLCKLYIEDDPYVSSDPEFVINMEDDNMEDFSILVVEDKHLKNVGPSTGFGETQISAKVLACVSENIRSLGKRKYTNQILWVVRVISTYVTFYKAEIPARYLMELDKGLPQQQSVKIQRWPANNDLRAGFDLAEPNGRRSVLTALAKIRSSLLRENAD
;
A
#
# COMPACT_ATOMS: atom_id res chain seq x y z
N MET A 1 35.43 18.77 11.51
CA MET A 1 35.67 18.40 10.09
C MET A 1 36.62 17.21 10.03
N PHE A 2 36.67 16.51 8.90
CA PHE A 2 37.68 15.50 8.61
C PHE A 2 39.09 16.08 8.52
N HIS A 3 40.12 15.26 8.78
CA HIS A 3 41.53 15.63 8.58
C HIS A 3 41.86 15.92 7.09
N SER A 4 42.82 16.80 6.83
CA SER A 4 43.22 17.24 5.48
C SER A 4 43.66 16.09 4.57
N ASP A 5 44.29 15.07 5.13
CA ASP A 5 44.81 13.91 4.38
C ASP A 5 43.72 13.07 3.71
N TYR A 6 42.44 13.25 4.03
CA TYR A 6 41.34 12.55 3.36
C TYR A 6 40.78 13.31 2.15
N ARG A 7 41.31 14.51 1.85
CA ARG A 7 40.74 15.43 0.85
C ARG A 7 40.62 14.84 -0.55
N HIS A 8 41.57 14.01 -0.98
CA HIS A 8 41.56 13.31 -2.28
C HIS A 8 40.43 12.26 -2.42
N ILE A 9 39.78 11.89 -1.32
CA ILE A 9 38.59 11.02 -1.27
C ILE A 9 37.33 11.88 -1.11
N ILE A 10 37.38 12.87 -0.21
CA ILE A 10 36.27 13.76 0.12
C ILE A 10 35.86 14.64 -1.06
N ASP A 11 36.82 15.21 -1.80
CA ASP A 11 36.55 16.07 -2.96
C ASP A 11 36.00 15.27 -4.17
N ARG A 12 35.92 13.93 -4.08
CA ARG A 12 35.24 13.03 -5.04
C ARG A 12 33.85 12.58 -4.60
N LEU A 13 33.40 12.96 -3.40
CA LEU A 13 32.11 12.55 -2.83
C LEU A 13 31.08 13.69 -2.81
N PRO A 14 29.79 13.38 -3.06
CA PRO A 14 28.64 14.21 -2.71
C PRO A 14 28.78 14.86 -1.32
N LYS A 15 28.58 16.17 -1.21
CA LYS A 15 28.66 16.92 0.08
C LYS A 15 27.71 16.33 1.14
N SER A 16 26.55 15.89 0.66
CA SER A 16 25.52 15.13 1.35
C SER A 16 26.05 13.81 1.95
N LEU A 17 26.81 13.00 1.21
CA LEU A 17 27.47 11.80 1.73
C LEU A 17 28.61 12.12 2.69
N VAL A 18 29.39 13.17 2.43
CA VAL A 18 30.48 13.60 3.34
C VAL A 18 29.91 13.99 4.71
N LYS A 19 28.82 14.79 4.74
CA LYS A 19 28.10 15.15 5.98
C LYS A 19 27.57 13.89 6.68
N ARG A 20 26.86 13.02 5.96
CA ARG A 20 26.25 11.79 6.50
C ARG A 20 27.28 10.74 6.96
N ALA A 21 28.47 10.70 6.37
CA ALA A 21 29.60 9.87 6.79
C ALA A 21 30.24 10.39 8.09
N TYR A 22 30.39 11.72 8.20
CA TYR A 22 30.90 12.38 9.41
C TYR A 22 29.98 12.16 10.62
N GLU A 23 28.68 12.39 10.44
CA GLU A 23 27.63 12.12 11.45
C GLU A 23 27.65 10.65 11.89
N ARG A 24 27.79 9.72 10.94
CA ARG A 24 27.86 8.28 11.25
C ARG A 24 29.08 7.89 12.07
N LEU A 25 30.24 8.52 11.86
CA LEU A 25 31.44 8.21 12.66
C LEU A 25 31.33 8.78 14.08
N LEU A 26 30.72 9.95 14.25
CA LEU A 26 30.45 10.55 15.56
C LEU A 26 29.42 9.75 16.38
N HIS A 27 28.32 9.33 15.75
CA HIS A 27 27.12 8.81 16.44
C HIS A 27 26.88 7.31 16.21
N HIS A 28 27.91 6.52 15.89
CA HIS A 28 27.74 5.08 15.66
C HIS A 28 27.39 4.33 16.96
N SER A 29 26.16 3.85 17.07
CA SER A 29 25.60 3.24 18.29
C SER A 29 26.32 2.02 18.86
N LYS A 30 27.27 1.43 18.11
CA LYS A 30 28.11 0.31 18.57
C LYS A 30 29.57 0.67 18.89
N ASN A 31 30.05 1.83 18.46
CA ASN A 31 31.43 2.33 18.68
C ASN A 31 31.53 3.77 18.09
N PRO A 32 31.15 4.82 18.83
CA PRO A 32 31.31 6.19 18.38
C PRO A 32 32.80 6.59 18.37
N ILE A 33 33.26 7.23 17.30
CA ILE A 33 34.62 7.75 17.20
C ILE A 33 34.65 9.18 17.74
N PRO A 34 35.49 9.50 18.75
CA PRO A 34 35.62 10.86 19.25
C PRO A 34 35.97 11.86 18.15
N LEU A 35 35.38 13.06 18.22
CA LEU A 35 35.59 14.15 17.26
C LEU A 35 37.08 14.40 16.96
N GLU A 36 37.91 14.41 18.00
CA GLU A 36 39.36 14.59 17.90
C GLU A 36 40.07 13.52 17.07
N SER A 37 39.54 12.30 17.04
CA SER A 37 40.09 11.17 16.27
C SER A 37 39.65 11.21 14.81
N ILE A 38 38.50 11.84 14.50
CA ILE A 38 38.05 12.10 13.11
C ILE A 38 38.85 13.25 12.48
N SER A 39 39.29 14.21 13.30
CA SER A 39 40.24 15.26 12.91
C SER A 39 41.72 14.82 12.90
N LYS A 40 42.03 13.54 13.18
CA LYS A 40 43.39 12.98 13.11
C LYS A 40 43.48 11.97 11.97
N LYS A 41 44.70 11.63 11.55
CA LYS A 41 44.97 10.59 10.55
C LYS A 41 44.73 9.20 11.14
N SER A 42 43.95 8.38 10.44
CA SER A 42 43.55 7.03 10.83
C SER A 42 43.25 6.20 9.58
N GLU A 43 43.96 5.09 9.42
CA GLU A 43 43.78 4.16 8.28
C GLU A 43 42.38 3.55 8.26
N GLN A 44 41.75 3.38 9.43
CA GLN A 44 40.38 2.89 9.56
C GLN A 44 39.37 3.90 8.98
N ILE A 45 39.57 5.20 9.19
CA ILE A 45 38.72 6.26 8.65
C ILE A 45 38.98 6.42 7.15
N GLU A 46 40.23 6.34 6.71
CA GLU A 46 40.55 6.38 5.27
C GLU A 46 39.92 5.19 4.52
N SER A 47 40.03 3.97 5.06
CA SER A 47 39.43 2.76 4.51
C SER A 47 37.89 2.87 4.43
N TYR A 48 37.25 3.40 5.48
CA TYR A 48 35.81 3.66 5.49
C TYR A 48 35.38 4.66 4.39
N LEU A 49 36.09 5.77 4.25
CA LEU A 49 35.80 6.79 3.21
C LEU A 49 36.06 6.25 1.80
N ARG A 50 37.12 5.47 1.60
CA ARG A 50 37.41 4.78 0.33
C ARG A 50 36.31 3.79 -0.04
N HIS A 51 35.76 3.05 0.92
CA HIS A 51 34.64 2.14 0.66
C HIS A 51 33.34 2.88 0.30
N ILE A 52 33.05 4.03 0.92
CA ILE A 52 31.91 4.88 0.52
C ILE A 52 32.08 5.36 -0.93
N LEU A 53 33.27 5.83 -1.29
CA LEU A 53 33.59 6.24 -2.67
C LEU A 53 33.47 5.09 -3.67
N GLU A 54 33.99 3.91 -3.33
CA GLU A 54 33.84 2.69 -4.14
C GLU A 54 32.36 2.34 -4.39
N VAL A 55 31.51 2.37 -3.36
CA VAL A 55 30.08 2.04 -3.52
C VAL A 55 29.34 3.11 -4.34
N TYR A 56 29.70 4.39 -4.18
CA TYR A 56 29.15 5.51 -4.96
C TYR A 56 29.54 5.44 -6.45
N GLU A 57 30.82 5.21 -6.76
CA GLU A 57 31.30 5.04 -8.13
C GLU A 57 30.70 3.80 -8.79
N ASN A 58 30.46 2.72 -8.03
CA ASN A 58 29.73 1.55 -8.53
C ASN A 58 28.24 1.83 -8.81
N SER A 59 27.54 2.64 -8.00
CA SER A 59 26.14 3.01 -8.30
C SER A 59 26.03 3.88 -9.55
N LEU A 60 26.93 4.86 -9.73
CA LEU A 60 26.99 5.66 -10.95
C LEU A 60 27.24 4.80 -12.19
N ASN A 61 28.22 3.89 -12.14
CA ASN A 61 28.51 2.96 -13.23
C ASN A 61 27.33 2.03 -13.57
N ARG A 62 26.55 1.62 -12.57
CA ARG A 62 25.31 0.85 -12.78
C ARG A 62 24.22 1.70 -13.45
N ARG A 63 24.02 2.94 -13.01
CA ARG A 63 23.05 3.88 -13.59
C ARG A 63 23.36 4.18 -15.06
N CYS A 64 24.63 4.40 -15.41
CA CYS A 64 25.06 4.59 -16.80
C CYS A 64 24.75 3.38 -17.70
N LYS A 65 25.00 2.15 -17.23
CA LYS A 65 24.67 0.92 -17.97
C LYS A 65 23.16 0.76 -18.18
N ASN A 66 22.36 1.07 -17.17
CA ASN A 66 20.89 1.01 -17.27
C ASN A 66 20.35 2.04 -18.28
N MET A 67 20.90 3.27 -18.31
CA MET A 67 20.48 4.30 -19.28
C MET A 67 20.87 3.94 -20.72
N ALA A 68 22.05 3.32 -20.93
CA ALA A 68 22.44 2.79 -22.24
C ALA A 68 21.46 1.70 -22.72
N GLN A 69 21.07 0.77 -21.85
CA GLN A 69 20.07 -0.26 -22.18
C GLN A 69 18.68 0.34 -22.47
N LYS A 70 18.24 1.36 -21.71
CA LYS A 70 16.95 2.04 -21.94
C LYS A 70 16.90 2.75 -23.30
N LYS A 71 18.03 3.32 -23.78
CA LYS A 71 18.13 3.89 -25.15
C LYS A 71 18.13 2.82 -26.26
N ILE A 72 18.63 1.61 -26.00
CA ILE A 72 18.65 0.52 -27.00
C ILE A 72 17.27 -0.14 -27.16
N LEU A 73 16.46 -0.18 -26.09
CA LEU A 73 15.14 -0.81 -26.10
C LEU A 73 13.99 0.07 -26.64
N HIS A 74 14.23 1.36 -26.90
CA HIS A 74 13.27 2.25 -27.57
C HIS A 74 13.91 3.02 -28.74
N PRO A 75 14.06 2.39 -29.93
CA PRO A 75 14.08 3.11 -31.19
C PRO A 75 12.69 3.72 -31.41
N GLN A 76 12.58 5.05 -31.41
CA GLN A 76 11.30 5.75 -31.42
C GLN A 76 10.70 5.86 -32.84
N SER A 77 10.14 4.76 -33.35
CA SER A 77 9.43 4.73 -34.63
C SER A 77 7.98 5.25 -34.50
N TRP A 78 7.77 6.52 -34.81
CA TRP A 78 6.43 7.07 -35.05
C TRP A 78 6.00 6.80 -36.51
N PRO A 79 4.72 6.44 -36.77
CA PRO A 79 4.17 6.44 -38.13
C PRO A 79 3.94 7.87 -38.63
N GLU A 80 4.18 8.09 -39.93
CA GLU A 80 3.97 9.39 -40.58
C GLU A 80 2.48 9.67 -40.86
N CYS A 81 1.81 10.38 -39.95
CA CYS A 81 0.49 10.95 -40.22
C CYS A 81 0.61 12.20 -41.11
N ASN A 82 0.53 12.00 -42.42
CA ASN A 82 0.38 13.07 -43.40
C ASN A 82 -1.03 13.72 -43.34
N VAL A 83 -1.18 14.87 -44.01
CA VAL A 83 -2.42 15.67 -44.21
C VAL A 83 -2.78 16.65 -43.06
N PHE A 84 -2.16 17.82 -43.11
CA PHE A 84 -2.85 19.11 -42.89
C PHE A 84 -2.40 20.10 -43.99
N PRO A 85 -3.28 20.97 -44.52
CA PRO A 85 -2.91 21.95 -45.54
C PRO A 85 -2.14 23.14 -44.95
N ALA A 86 -1.24 23.73 -45.76
CA ALA A 86 -0.23 24.69 -45.27
C ALA A 86 -0.71 26.14 -45.18
N SER A 87 -0.21 26.85 -44.17
CA SER A 87 -0.08 28.32 -44.08
C SER A 87 0.98 28.69 -43.02
N PRO A 88 1.60 29.89 -43.10
CA PRO A 88 3.02 29.93 -43.47
C PRO A 88 4.02 29.98 -42.30
N ALA A 89 5.24 29.56 -42.60
CA ALA A 89 6.35 29.55 -41.65
C ALA A 89 6.84 30.97 -41.29
N ILE A 90 6.95 31.24 -39.98
CA ILE A 90 7.76 32.33 -39.46
C ILE A 90 9.13 31.73 -39.11
N TYR A 91 10.17 32.15 -39.83
CA TYR A 91 11.55 31.82 -39.47
C TYR A 91 11.98 32.65 -38.26
N ILE A 92 12.24 31.99 -37.13
CA ILE A 92 13.06 32.55 -36.05
C ILE A 92 14.40 31.81 -36.10
N THR A 93 15.48 32.59 -36.24
CA THR A 93 16.85 32.08 -36.37
C THR A 93 17.37 31.53 -35.06
N ASP A 94 18.11 30.41 -35.14
CA ASP A 94 18.99 29.93 -34.06
C ASP A 94 19.96 31.03 -33.63
N ASN A 95 19.92 31.37 -32.33
CA ASN A 95 20.91 32.19 -31.65
C ASN A 95 21.32 31.42 -30.38
N GLY A 96 22.27 30.50 -30.57
CA GLY A 96 22.66 29.54 -29.54
C GLY A 96 23.30 30.14 -28.28
N THR A 97 23.58 29.23 -27.33
CA THR A 97 24.29 29.45 -26.06
C THR A 97 23.43 29.89 -24.87
N GLN A 98 22.63 28.95 -24.35
CA GLN A 98 22.68 28.66 -22.92
C GLN A 98 22.23 27.22 -22.62
N THR A 99 23.19 26.32 -22.38
CA THR A 99 22.91 25.05 -21.70
C THR A 99 22.63 25.34 -20.23
N ILE A 100 21.37 25.59 -19.90
CA ILE A 100 20.91 25.64 -18.51
C ILE A 100 21.22 24.28 -17.89
N ASN A 101 22.02 24.26 -16.83
CA ASN A 101 22.34 23.03 -16.11
C ASN A 101 21.08 22.56 -15.37
N ILE A 102 20.35 21.63 -15.98
CA ILE A 102 19.30 20.87 -15.28
C ILE A 102 19.99 19.85 -14.36
N THR A 103 20.51 20.34 -13.23
CA THR A 103 20.94 19.49 -12.12
C THR A 103 19.71 18.94 -11.40
N CYS A 104 19.11 17.88 -11.96
CA CYS A 104 18.13 17.07 -11.24
C CYS A 104 18.77 16.42 -10.00
N ASP A 105 17.96 16.21 -8.96
CA ASP A 105 18.36 15.67 -7.64
C ASP A 105 18.72 14.18 -7.62
N HIS A 106 19.30 13.68 -8.71
CA HIS A 106 19.88 12.34 -8.81
C HIS A 106 20.98 12.08 -7.76
N GLU A 107 21.56 13.13 -7.16
CA GLU A 107 22.47 12.99 -6.02
C GLU A 107 21.76 12.31 -4.84
N GLU A 108 20.58 12.79 -4.40
CA GLU A 108 19.86 12.24 -3.25
C GLU A 108 19.38 10.79 -3.49
N GLU A 109 18.85 10.49 -4.68
CA GLU A 109 18.44 9.13 -5.07
C GLU A 109 19.63 8.15 -5.04
N ASN A 110 20.76 8.54 -5.64
CA ASN A 110 21.99 7.75 -5.62
C ASN A 110 22.49 7.56 -4.18
N ASN A 111 22.44 8.60 -3.35
CA ASN A 111 22.83 8.54 -1.94
C ASN A 111 21.98 7.52 -1.17
N CYS A 112 20.65 7.56 -1.31
CA CYS A 112 19.75 6.63 -0.66
C CYS A 112 19.98 5.17 -1.11
N GLN A 113 20.26 4.94 -2.39
CA GLN A 113 20.63 3.62 -2.90
C GLN A 113 21.98 3.12 -2.32
N VAL A 114 23.00 3.98 -2.28
CA VAL A 114 24.31 3.71 -1.65
C VAL A 114 24.15 3.38 -0.17
N MET A 115 23.35 4.14 0.59
CA MET A 115 23.12 3.90 2.01
C MET A 115 22.47 2.53 2.28
N ASN A 116 21.59 2.07 1.37
CA ASN A 116 20.90 0.79 1.52
C ASN A 116 21.81 -0.41 1.22
N GLU A 117 22.72 -0.32 0.26
CA GLU A 117 23.73 -1.38 0.05
C GLU A 117 24.76 -1.45 1.19
N LEU A 118 25.18 -0.30 1.74
CA LEU A 118 26.01 -0.24 2.95
C LEU A 118 25.30 -0.91 4.16
N LYS A 119 24.01 -0.60 4.38
CA LYS A 119 23.18 -1.25 5.43
C LYS A 119 23.08 -2.77 5.24
N LYS A 120 22.91 -3.25 3.99
CA LYS A 120 22.85 -4.70 3.68
C LYS A 120 24.17 -5.40 4.01
N LYS A 121 25.31 -4.88 3.55
CA LYS A 121 26.62 -5.52 3.79
C LYS A 121 27.01 -5.52 5.27
N GLN A 122 26.68 -4.47 6.04
CA GLN A 122 26.92 -4.45 7.49
C GLN A 122 26.16 -5.54 8.28
N LYS A 123 25.03 -6.06 7.78
CA LYS A 123 24.37 -7.23 8.40
C LYS A 123 25.13 -8.55 8.20
N ASN A 124 25.86 -8.70 7.09
CA ASN A 124 26.55 -9.95 6.75
C ASN A 124 27.92 -10.09 7.43
N VAL A 125 28.59 -8.98 7.74
CA VAL A 125 29.89 -8.99 8.45
C VAL A 125 29.74 -9.40 9.94
N GLY A 126 28.51 -9.38 10.47
CA GLY A 126 28.22 -9.70 11.87
C GLY A 126 28.15 -11.19 12.24
N SER A 127 28.48 -12.12 11.33
CA SER A 127 28.29 -13.57 11.53
C SER A 127 29.55 -14.44 11.45
N GLU A 128 30.75 -13.88 11.20
CA GLU A 128 32.01 -14.65 11.14
C GLU A 128 33.01 -14.22 12.22
N SER A 129 32.79 -14.65 13.46
CA SER A 129 33.81 -14.54 14.52
C SER A 129 33.68 -15.60 15.62
N HIS A 130 34.22 -16.80 15.39
CA HIS A 130 35.19 -17.43 16.31
C HIS A 130 35.80 -18.72 15.72
N PRO A 131 37.08 -19.03 16.00
CA PRO A 131 37.79 -20.15 15.38
C PRO A 131 37.56 -21.49 16.12
N LYS A 132 37.40 -22.58 15.37
CA LYS A 132 37.49 -23.94 15.94
C LYS A 132 38.95 -24.40 16.01
N GLY A 133 39.53 -24.30 17.20
CA GLY A 133 40.82 -24.91 17.54
C GLY A 133 40.76 -26.45 17.51
N THR A 134 41.91 -27.10 17.34
CA THR A 134 42.02 -28.55 17.09
C THR A 134 42.28 -29.35 18.36
N THR A 135 41.63 -30.51 18.51
CA THR A 135 42.13 -31.65 19.30
C THR A 135 41.85 -32.98 18.58
N LYS A 136 42.70 -33.98 18.82
CA LYS A 136 42.67 -35.30 18.16
C LYS A 136 42.23 -36.41 19.12
N ASN A 137 41.61 -37.46 18.57
CA ASN A 137 41.73 -38.90 18.90
C ASN A 137 40.99 -39.66 17.75
N VAL A 138 41.47 -40.73 17.10
CA VAL A 138 42.03 -42.03 17.56
C VAL A 138 40.94 -42.86 18.27
N GLU A 139 40.46 -44.02 17.78
CA GLU A 139 40.70 -44.84 16.55
C GLU A 139 39.32 -45.51 16.16
N SER A 140 39.09 -46.48 15.27
CA SER A 140 39.93 -47.41 14.49
C SER A 140 39.34 -47.84 13.13
N LYS A 141 38.48 -48.87 13.11
CA LYS A 141 38.04 -49.70 11.96
C LYS A 141 36.52 -50.00 12.13
N SER A 142 35.76 -50.54 11.18
CA SER A 142 36.08 -51.43 10.04
C SER A 142 35.07 -51.36 8.87
N GLU A 143 35.38 -52.14 7.82
CA GLU A 143 34.50 -52.68 6.75
C GLU A 143 33.07 -53.05 7.21
N SER A 144 32.01 -53.11 6.39
CA SER A 144 31.85 -53.26 4.92
C SER A 144 30.57 -52.51 4.43
N SER A 145 29.89 -52.66 3.27
CA SER A 145 29.92 -53.69 2.18
C SER A 145 29.25 -53.22 0.86
N LEU A 146 29.12 -54.17 -0.09
CA LEU A 146 28.36 -54.15 -1.36
C LEU A 146 26.84 -54.35 -1.15
N ALA A 147 25.93 -54.34 -2.14
CA ALA A 147 25.67 -53.57 -3.38
C ALA A 147 24.50 -54.26 -4.16
N LYS A 148 23.91 -53.57 -5.17
CA LYS A 148 22.97 -54.10 -6.22
C LYS A 148 21.52 -54.40 -5.75
N ILE A 149 20.48 -53.69 -6.26
CA ILE A 149 19.76 -53.84 -7.55
C ILE A 149 18.83 -55.07 -7.61
N THR A 150 17.52 -54.86 -7.87
CA THR A 150 16.78 -55.33 -9.10
C THR A 150 15.32 -54.80 -9.08
N GLN A 151 14.73 -54.54 -10.26
CA GLN A 151 13.32 -54.16 -10.47
C GLN A 151 12.37 -55.39 -10.43
N LYS A 152 11.05 -55.19 -10.28
CA LYS A 152 10.05 -56.04 -10.99
C LYS A 152 8.63 -55.45 -11.05
N VAL A 153 7.91 -55.86 -12.09
CA VAL A 153 6.49 -55.55 -12.41
C VAL A 153 5.74 -56.86 -12.64
N PRO A 154 4.43 -56.98 -12.31
CA PRO A 154 3.53 -57.98 -12.89
C PRO A 154 2.34 -57.39 -13.69
N LYS A 155 1.58 -58.24 -14.40
CA LYS A 155 0.59 -57.86 -15.44
C LYS A 155 -0.86 -58.34 -15.18
N LYS A 156 -1.82 -57.45 -15.47
CA LYS A 156 -3.06 -57.61 -16.30
C LYS A 156 -3.87 -58.93 -16.33
N ARG A 157 -5.16 -58.84 -15.93
CA ARG A 157 -6.42 -59.44 -16.49
C ARG A 157 -7.59 -58.46 -16.20
N LYS A 158 -8.72 -58.29 -16.92
CA LYS A 158 -9.36 -58.87 -18.12
C LYS A 158 -10.31 -60.09 -17.93
N ASN A 159 -11.61 -59.79 -17.73
CA ASN A 159 -12.89 -60.29 -18.33
C ASN A 159 -14.02 -59.43 -17.70
N GLU A 160 -15.17 -59.00 -18.27
CA GLU A 160 -16.09 -59.35 -19.39
C GLU A 160 -17.42 -60.05 -18.99
N ASN A 161 -18.47 -59.72 -19.75
CA ASN A 161 -19.93 -60.01 -19.64
C ASN A 161 -20.72 -59.04 -18.70
N GLU A 162 -21.92 -58.49 -18.97
CA GLU A 162 -22.92 -58.36 -20.08
C GLU A 162 -24.36 -58.68 -19.62
N SER A 163 -25.38 -58.32 -20.43
CA SER A 163 -26.84 -58.21 -20.17
C SER A 163 -27.25 -57.11 -19.15
N GLU A 164 -28.18 -56.17 -19.40
CA GLU A 164 -29.54 -56.16 -20.02
C GLU A 164 -30.63 -56.70 -19.05
N SER A 165 -31.89 -56.22 -19.01
CA SER A 165 -32.67 -55.29 -19.86
C SER A 165 -33.66 -54.45 -18.99
N GLU A 166 -33.87 -53.15 -19.28
CA GLU A 166 -35.05 -52.51 -19.94
C GLU A 166 -36.47 -52.65 -19.34
N SER A 167 -37.29 -51.62 -19.61
CA SER A 167 -38.79 -51.59 -19.65
C SER A 167 -39.59 -51.41 -18.34
N PHE A 168 -40.77 -50.75 -18.28
CA PHE A 168 -41.47 -49.82 -19.21
C PHE A 168 -42.48 -48.90 -18.45
N LEU A 169 -43.19 -48.04 -19.19
CA LEU A 169 -44.18 -46.99 -18.83
C LEU A 169 -45.21 -47.20 -17.67
N GLY A 170 -45.75 -46.08 -17.14
CA GLY A 170 -47.06 -46.04 -16.44
C GLY A 170 -47.45 -44.68 -15.80
N GLU A 171 -48.53 -44.05 -16.27
CA GLU A 171 -49.26 -42.94 -15.60
C GLU A 171 -50.28 -43.53 -14.56
N THR A 172 -50.97 -42.85 -13.63
CA THR A 172 -51.74 -41.58 -13.72
C THR A 172 -52.31 -41.17 -12.34
N ALA A 173 -52.66 -39.88 -12.17
CA ALA A 173 -53.81 -39.31 -11.42
C ALA A 173 -54.05 -39.43 -9.87
N GLN A 174 -54.44 -38.26 -9.32
CA GLN A 174 -55.43 -37.94 -8.26
C GLN A 174 -55.18 -38.07 -6.73
N GLU A 175 -55.33 -36.90 -6.08
CA GLU A 175 -56.14 -36.56 -4.88
C GLU A 175 -56.35 -37.61 -3.76
N THR A 176 -56.09 -37.28 -2.49
CA THR A 176 -57.07 -36.51 -1.70
C THR A 176 -56.48 -35.84 -0.44
N SER A 177 -57.29 -35.00 0.23
CA SER A 177 -56.94 -34.16 1.38
C SER A 177 -57.36 -34.76 2.72
N GLN A 178 -56.62 -34.46 3.81
CA GLN A 178 -57.24 -34.00 5.08
C GLN A 178 -56.25 -33.34 6.07
N LYS A 179 -56.81 -32.62 7.06
CA LYS A 179 -56.11 -31.81 8.08
C LYS A 179 -56.32 -32.37 9.49
N GLN A 180 -55.33 -32.20 10.38
CA GLN A 180 -55.44 -31.81 11.81
C GLN A 180 -54.02 -31.88 12.43
N ALA A 181 -53.45 -30.94 13.20
CA ALA A 181 -53.95 -30.00 14.23
C ALA A 181 -54.41 -30.71 15.52
N THR A 182 -53.76 -30.53 16.68
CA THR A 182 -53.98 -29.36 17.58
C THR A 182 -52.83 -29.22 18.62
N GLN A 183 -52.72 -28.06 19.28
CA GLN A 183 -51.71 -27.71 20.32
C GLN A 183 -52.24 -27.91 21.77
N ILE A 184 -51.71 -27.11 22.74
CA ILE A 184 -52.13 -26.85 24.14
C ILE A 184 -51.28 -27.63 25.18
N ALA A 185 -50.21 -27.04 25.77
CA ALA A 185 -50.13 -26.12 26.94
C ALA A 185 -50.19 -26.87 28.31
N SER A 186 -49.77 -26.37 29.49
CA SER A 186 -49.60 -24.99 29.99
C SER A 186 -48.48 -24.84 31.07
N GLN A 187 -48.27 -23.62 31.60
CA GLN A 187 -47.26 -23.25 32.61
C GLN A 187 -47.75 -23.37 34.08
N LYS A 188 -46.85 -23.57 35.08
CA LYS A 188 -46.61 -22.64 36.26
C LYS A 188 -45.76 -23.19 37.44
N ARG A 189 -44.57 -22.58 37.65
CA ARG A 189 -43.95 -21.99 38.88
C ARG A 189 -44.02 -22.61 40.32
N LYS A 190 -42.88 -22.44 41.05
CA LYS A 190 -42.60 -22.42 42.54
C LYS A 190 -42.47 -23.78 43.26
N LYS A 191 -41.71 -23.95 44.38
CA LYS A 191 -40.50 -23.30 45.01
C LYS A 191 -40.03 -24.19 46.21
N PHE A 192 -38.87 -23.87 46.85
CA PHE A 192 -38.13 -24.61 47.92
C PHE A 192 -37.27 -25.78 47.36
N GLU A 193 -35.94 -25.85 47.57
CA GLU A 193 -35.11 -26.05 48.81
C GLU A 193 -35.17 -27.53 49.28
N SER A 194 -34.06 -28.21 49.65
CA SER A 194 -32.75 -27.74 50.15
C SER A 194 -31.51 -28.52 49.65
N GLU A 195 -30.36 -27.86 49.73
CA GLU A 195 -28.99 -28.33 50.07
C GLU A 195 -28.47 -29.75 49.69
N SER A 196 -27.37 -29.76 48.94
CA SER A 196 -26.15 -30.54 49.26
C SER A 196 -24.94 -29.96 48.50
N GLU A 197 -23.78 -29.89 49.13
CA GLU A 197 -22.58 -29.22 48.60
C GLU A 197 -21.57 -30.20 47.98
N SER A 198 -20.80 -29.75 46.97
CA SER A 198 -19.31 -29.72 47.03
C SER A 198 -18.62 -29.39 45.69
N SER A 199 -17.98 -28.20 45.62
CA SER A 199 -16.89 -27.82 44.69
C SER A 199 -17.19 -27.79 43.16
N SER A 200 -16.53 -26.99 42.32
CA SER A 200 -15.50 -25.95 42.51
C SER A 200 -15.74 -24.75 41.57
N ALA A 201 -15.05 -23.62 41.78
CA ALA A 201 -15.47 -22.29 41.29
C ALA A 201 -14.53 -21.68 40.19
N PRO A 202 -14.62 -20.39 39.77
CA PRO A 202 -15.28 -20.12 38.49
C PRO A 202 -14.53 -19.21 37.49
N LYS A 203 -14.96 -19.22 36.23
CA LYS A 203 -14.55 -18.25 35.19
C LYS A 203 -15.04 -16.83 35.53
N ARG A 204 -14.24 -16.04 36.27
CA ARG A 204 -14.58 -14.63 36.59
C ARG A 204 -13.43 -13.61 36.49
N ARG A 205 -12.23 -14.01 36.02
CA ARG A 205 -11.02 -13.16 36.08
C ARG A 205 -10.93 -12.09 34.97
N SER A 206 -11.36 -12.39 33.74
CA SER A 206 -11.06 -11.55 32.56
C SER A 206 -11.77 -10.18 32.54
N LYS A 207 -12.98 -10.06 33.11
CA LYS A 207 -13.71 -8.77 33.11
C LYS A 207 -13.16 -7.72 34.09
N ARG A 208 -12.32 -8.10 35.05
CA ARG A 208 -11.78 -7.16 36.06
C ARG A 208 -10.48 -6.48 35.60
N ILE A 209 -9.75 -7.10 34.68
CA ILE A 209 -8.48 -6.56 34.16
C ILE A 209 -8.77 -5.36 33.25
N ALA A 210 -9.66 -5.52 32.27
CA ALA A 210 -10.02 -4.45 31.34
C ALA A 210 -10.61 -3.20 32.02
N SER A 211 -11.36 -3.34 33.13
CA SER A 211 -11.81 -2.19 33.92
C SER A 211 -10.66 -1.56 34.72
N GLN A 212 -9.77 -2.37 35.30
CA GLN A 212 -8.62 -1.83 36.04
C GLN A 212 -7.63 -1.11 35.12
N GLU A 213 -7.53 -1.51 33.84
CA GLU A 213 -6.76 -0.78 32.82
C GLU A 213 -7.42 0.55 32.43
N SER A 214 -8.75 0.61 32.26
CA SER A 214 -9.45 1.89 32.03
C SER A 214 -9.35 2.84 33.24
N ASP A 215 -9.46 2.30 34.45
CA ASP A 215 -9.42 3.08 35.70
C ASP A 215 -8.00 3.60 35.99
N LEU A 216 -6.95 2.82 35.66
CA LEU A 216 -5.57 3.33 35.66
C LEU A 216 -5.36 4.41 34.59
N ALA A 217 -5.92 4.22 33.40
CA ALA A 217 -5.80 5.19 32.31
C ALA A 217 -6.58 6.50 32.55
N SER A 218 -7.61 6.52 33.42
CA SER A 218 -8.16 7.79 33.93
C SER A 218 -7.28 8.37 35.03
N ALA A 219 -6.88 7.56 36.03
CA ALA A 219 -6.05 8.04 37.14
C ALA A 219 -4.68 8.61 36.69
N LEU A 220 -4.06 8.08 35.63
CA LEU A 220 -2.83 8.62 35.06
C LEU A 220 -3.02 9.97 34.35
N ARG A 221 -4.22 10.24 33.79
CA ARG A 221 -4.58 11.55 33.25
C ARG A 221 -4.83 12.56 34.38
N ASP A 222 -5.54 12.15 35.43
CA ASP A 222 -5.79 12.99 36.61
C ASP A 222 -4.50 13.33 37.39
N LEU A 223 -3.46 12.49 37.29
CA LEU A 223 -2.14 12.71 37.92
C LEU A 223 -1.15 13.53 37.07
N GLY A 224 -1.55 14.01 35.90
CA GLY A 224 -0.73 14.90 35.07
C GLY A 224 0.52 14.28 34.41
N PHE A 225 0.77 12.98 34.61
CA PHE A 225 1.87 12.23 33.98
C PHE A 225 1.51 11.73 32.58
N SER A 226 1.04 12.64 31.71
CA SER A 226 1.23 12.46 30.27
C SER A 226 2.67 12.89 29.95
N SER A 227 3.45 12.04 29.30
CA SER A 227 4.45 12.57 28.37
C SER A 227 3.67 13.39 27.34
N SER A 228 4.00 14.66 27.16
CA SER A 228 3.41 15.47 26.10
C SER A 228 3.91 14.90 24.78
N TYR A 229 3.03 14.29 24.00
CA TYR A 229 3.40 13.73 22.69
C TYR A 229 4.01 14.86 21.84
N GLY A 230 5.28 14.70 21.48
CA GLY A 230 6.09 15.75 20.89
C GLY A 230 6.21 15.68 19.37
N MET A 231 6.93 16.65 18.82
CA MET A 231 7.37 16.61 17.42
C MET A 231 8.41 15.50 17.19
N GLU A 232 9.14 15.15 18.25
CA GLU A 232 10.12 14.08 18.33
C GLU A 232 9.52 12.66 18.38
N ASP A 233 8.23 12.53 18.74
CA ASP A 233 7.52 11.25 18.79
C ASP A 233 6.92 10.85 17.42
N LEU A 234 6.72 11.82 16.51
CA LEU A 234 6.17 11.58 15.18
C LEU A 234 7.08 10.66 14.35
N PRO A 235 6.57 9.56 13.78
CA PRO A 235 7.37 8.68 12.94
C PRO A 235 7.62 9.30 11.55
N SER A 236 8.87 9.28 11.10
CA SER A 236 9.29 9.91 9.83
C SER A 236 8.82 9.19 8.55
N SER A 237 7.88 8.25 8.65
CA SER A 237 7.23 7.59 7.52
C SER A 237 5.75 7.29 7.80
N ALA A 238 4.88 7.61 6.84
CA ALA A 238 3.46 7.27 6.86
C ALA A 238 3.18 5.78 7.09
N SER A 239 4.11 4.89 6.69
CA SER A 239 3.99 3.43 6.89
C SER A 239 4.06 2.99 8.36
N LEU A 240 4.51 3.86 9.26
CA LEU A 240 4.70 3.59 10.69
C LEU A 240 3.65 4.24 11.60
N PHE A 241 2.63 4.90 11.03
CA PHE A 241 1.64 5.65 11.81
C PHE A 241 0.73 4.75 12.66
N GLU A 242 0.61 5.11 13.94
CA GLU A 242 -0.29 4.57 14.95
C GLU A 242 -1.38 5.61 15.33
N THR A 243 -2.42 5.18 16.07
CA THR A 243 -3.55 6.05 16.44
C THR A 243 -3.12 7.31 17.20
N LYS A 244 -2.13 7.20 18.07
CA LYS A 244 -1.55 8.32 18.85
C LYS A 244 -0.99 9.44 17.95
N ASP A 245 -0.42 9.08 16.79
CA ASP A 245 0.21 10.04 15.86
C ASP A 245 -0.89 10.81 15.11
N MET A 246 -1.97 10.10 14.78
CA MET A 246 -3.20 10.65 14.19
C MET A 246 -3.98 11.54 15.18
N GLU A 247 -4.00 11.19 16.48
CA GLU A 247 -4.53 12.02 17.57
C GLU A 247 -3.72 13.30 17.76
N ALA A 248 -2.38 13.20 17.76
CA ALA A 248 -1.47 14.36 17.87
C ALA A 248 -1.58 15.32 16.68
N LEU A 249 -1.80 14.78 15.47
CA LEU A 249 -2.10 15.56 14.27
C LEU A 249 -3.60 15.90 14.13
N ARG A 250 -4.45 15.53 15.10
CA ARG A 250 -5.88 15.87 15.18
C ARG A 250 -6.63 15.56 13.89
N VAL A 251 -6.53 14.31 13.44
CA VAL A 251 -7.27 13.79 12.27
C VAL A 251 -8.33 12.78 12.73
N ASP A 252 -9.61 13.09 12.49
CA ASP A 252 -10.74 12.25 12.86
C ASP A 252 -11.32 11.51 11.64
N PHE A 253 -11.36 10.17 11.68
CA PHE A 253 -12.14 9.38 10.72
C PHE A 253 -13.59 9.26 11.18
N CYS A 254 -14.53 9.62 10.31
CA CYS A 254 -15.97 9.64 10.60
C CYS A 254 -16.74 8.72 9.65
N GLU A 255 -17.75 8.03 10.17
CA GLU A 255 -18.77 7.40 9.33
C GLU A 255 -19.54 8.48 8.57
N ALA A 256 -19.64 8.37 7.24
CA ALA A 256 -20.46 9.30 6.47
C ALA A 256 -21.96 9.05 6.73
N PRO A 257 -22.78 10.09 6.97
CA PRO A 257 -24.20 9.92 7.28
C PRO A 257 -25.03 9.43 6.07
N ALA A 258 -24.50 9.61 4.85
CA ALA A 258 -25.07 9.16 3.59
C ALA A 258 -23.97 9.12 2.51
N GLU A 259 -24.22 8.42 1.40
CA GLU A 259 -23.31 8.32 0.26
C GLU A 259 -22.85 9.69 -0.26
N ASN A 260 -23.80 10.63 -0.40
CA ASN A 260 -23.57 11.94 -1.00
C ASN A 260 -22.71 12.91 -0.16
N ALA A 261 -22.34 12.53 1.07
CA ALA A 261 -21.38 13.27 1.86
C ALA A 261 -19.92 13.00 1.42
N VAL A 262 -19.67 11.83 0.80
CA VAL A 262 -18.34 11.41 0.29
C VAL A 262 -18.30 11.39 -1.24
N ILE A 263 -19.31 10.80 -1.88
CA ILE A 263 -19.38 10.60 -3.33
C ILE A 263 -20.35 11.64 -3.93
N PRO A 264 -19.89 12.62 -4.75
CA PRO A 264 -20.72 13.71 -5.25
C PRO A 264 -22.01 13.25 -5.93
N ASP A 265 -23.14 13.91 -5.65
CA ASP A 265 -24.43 13.50 -6.22
C ASP A 265 -24.69 14.11 -7.60
N VAL A 266 -24.00 13.54 -8.60
CA VAL A 266 -24.11 13.92 -10.01
C VAL A 266 -24.51 12.73 -10.87
N GLU A 267 -25.32 12.96 -11.91
CA GLU A 267 -25.64 11.93 -12.90
C GLU A 267 -24.40 11.63 -13.77
N VAL A 268 -24.13 10.34 -13.98
CA VAL A 268 -22.97 9.83 -14.74
C VAL A 268 -23.34 8.59 -15.56
N THR A 269 -22.65 8.39 -16.67
CA THR A 269 -22.68 7.12 -17.43
C THR A 269 -21.46 6.29 -17.04
N ILE A 270 -21.62 4.97 -16.91
CA ILE A 270 -20.52 4.03 -16.65
C ILE A 270 -20.44 2.97 -17.76
N PRO A 271 -19.27 2.36 -18.01
CA PRO A 271 -19.15 1.31 -19.01
C PRO A 271 -19.73 -0.02 -18.49
N ASP A 272 -21.03 -0.24 -18.71
CA ASP A 272 -21.79 -1.43 -18.29
C ASP A 272 -21.14 -2.77 -18.72
N THR A 273 -20.31 -2.74 -19.75
CA THR A 273 -19.52 -3.89 -20.23
C THR A 273 -18.61 -4.50 -19.16
N TYR A 274 -18.17 -3.74 -18.16
CA TYR A 274 -17.35 -4.23 -17.03
C TYR A 274 -18.19 -4.78 -15.86
N ILE A 275 -19.51 -4.61 -15.87
CA ILE A 275 -20.38 -5.11 -14.80
C ILE A 275 -20.53 -6.62 -14.87
N GLN A 276 -20.80 -7.18 -16.06
CA GLN A 276 -20.96 -8.62 -16.33
C GLN A 276 -21.70 -9.38 -15.21
N PRO A 277 -23.05 -9.33 -15.16
CA PRO A 277 -23.86 -9.99 -14.11
C PRO A 277 -23.57 -11.49 -13.93
N ASN A 278 -23.10 -12.16 -14.98
CA ASN A 278 -22.80 -13.59 -14.98
C ASN A 278 -21.42 -13.96 -14.37
N ILE A 279 -20.64 -12.99 -13.89
CA ILE A 279 -19.31 -13.21 -13.29
C ILE A 279 -19.31 -12.69 -11.85
N ASN A 280 -19.38 -13.59 -10.87
CA ASN A 280 -19.38 -13.27 -9.44
C ASN A 280 -18.11 -13.76 -8.71
N GLY A 281 -18.00 -13.48 -7.42
CA GLY A 281 -16.85 -13.87 -6.60
C GLY A 281 -16.68 -15.38 -6.47
N GLU A 282 -17.76 -16.16 -6.52
CA GLU A 282 -17.69 -17.63 -6.59
C GLU A 282 -17.02 -18.10 -7.90
N MET A 283 -17.47 -17.59 -9.05
CA MET A 283 -16.89 -17.90 -10.35
C MET A 283 -15.43 -17.47 -10.43
N LEU A 284 -15.09 -16.31 -9.89
CA LEU A 284 -13.72 -15.77 -9.85
C LEU A 284 -12.79 -16.50 -8.86
N SER A 285 -13.34 -17.11 -7.79
CA SER A 285 -12.58 -17.92 -6.83
C SER A 285 -12.19 -19.30 -7.38
N ASN A 286 -12.87 -19.78 -8.43
CA ASN A 286 -12.62 -21.09 -9.00
C ASN A 286 -11.27 -21.13 -9.76
N LEU A 287 -10.30 -21.90 -9.28
CA LEU A 287 -8.97 -22.06 -9.89
C LEU A 287 -8.99 -22.59 -11.35
N ARG A 288 -10.11 -23.20 -11.78
CA ARG A 288 -10.33 -23.65 -13.16
C ARG A 288 -11.00 -22.60 -14.05
N PHE A 289 -11.41 -21.45 -13.51
CA PHE A 289 -11.97 -20.35 -14.30
C PHE A 289 -11.00 -19.89 -15.39
N ARG A 290 -11.53 -19.64 -16.59
CA ARG A 290 -10.79 -19.13 -17.74
C ARG A 290 -11.66 -18.09 -18.42
N VAL A 291 -11.22 -16.83 -18.42
CA VAL A 291 -11.97 -15.72 -19.02
C VAL A 291 -12.27 -15.95 -20.51
N ALA A 292 -11.39 -16.66 -21.22
CA ALA A 292 -11.59 -17.05 -22.62
C ALA A 292 -12.80 -17.98 -22.85
N ASN A 293 -13.30 -18.64 -21.79
CA ASN A 293 -14.43 -19.57 -21.85
C ASN A 293 -15.76 -18.89 -21.46
N VAL A 294 -15.76 -17.60 -21.11
CA VAL A 294 -16.98 -16.87 -20.74
C VAL A 294 -17.74 -16.51 -22.01
N ALA A 295 -18.94 -17.09 -22.19
CA ALA A 295 -19.81 -16.80 -23.32
C ALA A 295 -20.23 -15.33 -23.37
N GLY A 296 -20.38 -14.77 -24.58
CA GLY A 296 -20.76 -13.36 -24.80
C GLY A 296 -19.64 -12.33 -24.52
N LEU A 297 -18.66 -12.66 -23.67
CA LEU A 297 -17.55 -11.77 -23.35
C LEU A 297 -16.53 -11.72 -24.48
N THR A 298 -16.66 -10.77 -25.41
CA THR A 298 -15.79 -10.63 -26.60
C THR A 298 -14.66 -9.61 -26.43
N ASP A 299 -14.93 -8.49 -25.75
CA ASP A 299 -14.00 -7.35 -25.63
C ASP A 299 -12.67 -7.71 -24.94
N VAL A 300 -11.55 -7.27 -25.53
CA VAL A 300 -10.18 -7.63 -25.09
C VAL A 300 -9.74 -6.87 -23.83
N LYS A 301 -10.19 -5.61 -23.63
CA LYS A 301 -9.93 -4.84 -22.41
C LYS A 301 -10.71 -5.43 -21.24
N VAL A 302 -12.00 -5.68 -21.42
CA VAL A 302 -12.88 -6.30 -20.40
C VAL A 302 -12.38 -7.70 -20.04
N ARG A 303 -11.99 -8.53 -21.03
CA ARG A 303 -11.33 -9.83 -20.79
C ARG A 303 -10.03 -9.69 -19.97
N THR A 304 -9.28 -8.61 -20.16
CA THR A 304 -8.04 -8.35 -19.42
C THR A 304 -8.32 -7.96 -17.97
N PHE A 305 -9.29 -7.08 -17.73
CA PHE A 305 -9.77 -6.73 -16.40
C PHE A 305 -10.21 -7.96 -15.59
N PHE A 306 -11.11 -8.79 -16.12
CA PHE A 306 -11.55 -10.02 -15.43
C PHE A 306 -10.43 -11.04 -15.21
N LYS A 307 -9.39 -11.04 -16.06
CA LYS A 307 -8.18 -11.86 -15.89
C LYS A 307 -7.26 -11.35 -14.78
N LYS A 308 -7.21 -10.03 -14.53
CA LYS A 308 -6.52 -9.46 -13.37
C LYS A 308 -7.33 -9.68 -12.09
N LEU A 309 -8.62 -9.38 -12.10
CA LEU A 309 -9.54 -9.59 -10.97
C LEU A 309 -9.53 -11.04 -10.46
N HIS A 310 -9.60 -12.04 -11.35
CA HIS A 310 -9.46 -13.44 -10.99
C HIS A 310 -8.13 -13.77 -10.29
N LYS A 311 -7.02 -13.15 -10.71
CA LYS A 311 -5.72 -13.33 -10.02
C LYS A 311 -5.75 -12.74 -8.62
N VAL A 312 -6.34 -11.57 -8.42
CA VAL A 312 -6.43 -10.93 -7.09
C VAL A 312 -7.27 -11.78 -6.15
N VAL A 313 -8.46 -12.20 -6.58
CA VAL A 313 -9.33 -13.13 -5.81
C VAL A 313 -8.59 -14.43 -5.45
N THR A 314 -7.95 -15.09 -6.42
CA THR A 314 -7.25 -16.35 -6.16
C THR A 314 -5.94 -16.20 -5.37
N ASN A 315 -5.26 -15.06 -5.45
CA ASN A 315 -4.12 -14.67 -4.60
C ASN A 315 -4.56 -14.38 -3.15
N GLY A 316 -5.77 -13.85 -2.94
CA GLY A 316 -6.37 -13.71 -1.60
C GLY A 316 -6.67 -15.05 -0.93
N VAL A 317 -7.05 -16.07 -1.71
CA VAL A 317 -7.27 -17.45 -1.22
C VAL A 317 -5.96 -18.19 -0.95
N GLN A 318 -4.88 -17.88 -1.71
CA GLN A 318 -3.58 -18.51 -1.55
C GLN A 318 -2.78 -17.86 -0.41
N LEU A 319 -2.84 -18.46 0.78
CA LEU A 319 -2.18 -17.98 2.01
C LEU A 319 -0.66 -17.71 1.87
N THR A 320 -0.01 -18.37 0.90
CA THR A 320 1.39 -18.14 0.48
C THR A 320 1.53 -16.83 -0.31
N GLY A 321 2.15 -15.82 0.29
CA GLY A 321 2.26 -14.48 -0.31
C GLY A 321 3.25 -14.36 -1.49
N THR A 322 3.36 -13.13 -2.01
CA THR A 322 4.01 -12.68 -3.27
C THR A 322 3.11 -12.91 -4.50
N THR A 323 2.47 -11.88 -5.04
CA THR A 323 3.01 -10.55 -5.41
C THR A 323 2.04 -9.39 -5.14
N GLU A 324 2.56 -8.15 -5.08
CA GLU A 324 1.80 -6.88 -5.06
C GLU A 324 0.97 -6.81 -6.35
N LYS A 325 1.60 -6.33 -7.43
CA LYS A 325 1.51 -6.54 -8.89
C LYS A 325 0.18 -6.99 -9.48
N PHE A 326 -0.51 -7.96 -8.90
CA PHE A 326 -1.85 -8.33 -9.31
C PHE A 326 -2.88 -7.29 -8.88
N THR A 327 -2.75 -6.73 -7.68
CA THR A 327 -3.65 -5.68 -7.21
C THR A 327 -3.25 -4.33 -7.81
N ASP A 328 -1.96 -3.96 -7.83
CA ASP A 328 -1.53 -2.68 -8.44
C ASP A 328 -1.97 -2.59 -9.91
N THR A 329 -1.83 -3.69 -10.68
CA THR A 329 -2.29 -3.69 -12.07
C THR A 329 -3.81 -3.81 -12.24
N LEU A 330 -4.56 -4.26 -11.23
CA LEU A 330 -6.04 -4.20 -11.23
C LEU A 330 -6.51 -2.77 -10.93
N VAL A 331 -5.84 -2.06 -10.03
CA VAL A 331 -6.13 -0.67 -9.66
C VAL A 331 -5.80 0.27 -10.82
N ASP A 332 -4.64 0.12 -11.47
CA ASP A 332 -4.28 0.87 -12.68
C ASP A 332 -5.31 0.66 -13.82
N ASP A 333 -5.76 -0.59 -14.06
CA ASP A 333 -6.86 -0.85 -15.02
C ASP A 333 -8.15 -0.15 -14.59
N LEU A 334 -8.53 -0.22 -13.31
CA LEU A 334 -9.76 0.38 -12.79
C LEU A 334 -9.77 1.90 -12.93
N LEU A 335 -8.67 2.57 -12.61
CA LEU A 335 -8.52 4.03 -12.76
C LEU A 335 -8.60 4.43 -14.24
N ARG A 336 -8.01 3.64 -15.15
CA ARG A 336 -8.11 3.84 -16.61
C ARG A 336 -9.50 3.56 -17.16
N ILE A 337 -10.24 2.59 -16.61
CA ILE A 337 -11.65 2.31 -16.96
C ILE A 337 -12.57 3.43 -16.46
N ALA A 338 -12.19 4.13 -15.39
CA ALA A 338 -12.83 5.35 -14.90
C ALA A 338 -12.32 6.64 -15.58
N GLU A 339 -11.46 6.53 -16.61
CA GLU A 339 -10.91 7.66 -17.40
C GLU A 339 -10.14 8.68 -16.53
N LEU A 340 -9.55 8.23 -15.41
CA LEU A 340 -8.72 9.03 -14.48
C LEU A 340 -7.24 9.12 -14.92
N ASN A 341 -6.97 8.89 -16.20
CA ASN A 341 -5.67 9.10 -16.86
C ASN A 341 -5.85 9.78 -18.22
N ASP A 342 -7.04 10.32 -18.48
CA ASP A 342 -7.35 11.06 -19.70
C ASP A 342 -7.50 12.54 -19.33
N TRP A 343 -7.02 13.44 -20.20
CA TRP A 343 -6.92 14.88 -19.92
C TRP A 343 -8.24 15.46 -19.36
N PRO A 344 -8.23 16.23 -18.26
CA PRO A 344 -7.08 16.83 -17.56
C PRO A 344 -6.45 15.98 -16.43
N PHE A 345 -6.75 14.67 -16.35
CA PHE A 345 -6.25 13.80 -15.27
C PHE A 345 -5.00 13.00 -15.65
N SER A 346 -4.05 12.88 -14.72
CA SER A 346 -2.85 12.04 -14.88
C SER A 346 -2.59 11.16 -13.66
N ILE A 347 -2.13 9.91 -13.87
CA ILE A 347 -1.77 8.99 -12.77
C ILE A 347 -0.28 9.13 -12.44
N SER A 348 0.01 9.79 -11.32
CA SER A 348 1.29 9.68 -10.64
C SER A 348 1.38 8.35 -9.88
N ASN A 349 2.40 7.55 -10.18
CA ASN A 349 2.65 6.26 -9.52
C ASN A 349 3.83 6.45 -8.55
N HIS A 350 3.69 6.08 -7.28
CA HIS A 350 4.74 6.27 -6.25
C HIS A 350 5.35 7.69 -6.17
N PRO A 351 4.53 8.77 -6.10
CA PRO A 351 5.06 10.12 -5.86
C PRO A 351 5.59 10.24 -4.43
N LEU A 352 6.76 10.85 -4.26
CA LEU A 352 7.32 11.14 -2.93
C LEU A 352 6.64 12.40 -2.36
N CYS A 353 5.63 12.21 -1.51
CA CYS A 353 4.97 13.30 -0.79
C CYS A 353 5.52 13.43 0.63
N LYS A 354 5.61 14.65 1.18
CA LYS A 354 6.04 14.90 2.55
C LYS A 354 5.02 15.73 3.32
N LEU A 355 4.71 15.32 4.54
CA LEU A 355 4.11 16.23 5.51
C LEU A 355 5.22 17.11 6.09
N TYR A 356 5.11 18.40 5.84
CA TYR A 356 6.00 19.42 6.39
C TYR A 356 5.36 20.04 7.65
N ILE A 357 6.18 20.28 8.67
CA ILE A 357 5.78 20.94 9.92
C ILE A 357 6.95 21.86 10.32
N GLU A 358 6.66 23.10 10.71
CA GLU A 358 7.68 24.17 10.89
C GLU A 358 8.61 24.35 9.66
N ASP A 359 8.07 24.09 8.47
CA ASP A 359 8.78 24.03 7.18
C ASP A 359 9.86 22.94 7.01
N ASP A 360 10.09 22.08 8.00
CA ASP A 360 10.91 20.87 7.87
C ASP A 360 10.07 19.65 7.40
N PRO A 361 10.59 18.77 6.53
CA PRO A 361 9.87 17.61 6.00
C PRO A 361 9.85 16.43 7.00
N TYR A 362 9.01 16.54 8.03
CA TYR A 362 8.95 15.59 9.15
C TYR A 362 8.55 14.16 8.76
N VAL A 363 7.50 13.98 7.95
CA VAL A 363 6.99 12.64 7.58
C VAL A 363 7.07 12.42 6.08
N SER A 364 7.79 11.37 5.67
CA SER A 364 7.83 10.92 4.28
C SER A 364 6.68 9.96 3.95
N SER A 365 6.15 10.07 2.73
CA SER A 365 5.05 9.26 2.23
C SER A 365 5.28 8.88 0.78
N ASP A 366 4.81 7.68 0.42
CA ASP A 366 4.92 7.08 -0.91
C ASP A 366 3.56 6.42 -1.17
N PRO A 367 2.56 7.16 -1.70
CA PRO A 367 1.27 6.62 -2.10
C PRO A 367 1.39 5.71 -3.32
N GLU A 368 0.58 4.67 -3.39
CA GLU A 368 0.63 3.72 -4.50
C GLU A 368 0.25 4.41 -5.83
N PHE A 369 -0.84 5.19 -5.82
CA PHE A 369 -1.19 6.10 -6.91
C PHE A 369 -1.76 7.42 -6.39
N VAL A 370 -1.54 8.48 -7.15
CA VAL A 370 -2.23 9.77 -7.01
C VAL A 370 -2.76 10.18 -8.38
N ILE A 371 -3.99 10.68 -8.42
CA ILE A 371 -4.55 11.34 -9.59
C ILE A 371 -4.31 12.84 -9.42
N ASN A 372 -3.49 13.37 -10.32
CA ASN A 372 -3.28 14.79 -10.45
C ASN A 372 -4.36 15.34 -11.40
N MET A 373 -4.78 16.59 -11.19
CA MET A 373 -5.58 17.34 -12.15
C MET A 373 -4.79 18.56 -12.60
N GLU A 374 -4.65 18.72 -13.92
CA GLU A 374 -4.00 19.88 -14.54
C GLU A 374 -5.03 20.99 -14.82
N ASP A 375 -4.73 22.19 -14.35
CA ASP A 375 -5.41 23.45 -14.66
C ASP A 375 -4.39 24.44 -15.26
N ASP A 376 -4.86 25.54 -15.88
CA ASP A 376 -4.11 26.44 -16.78
C ASP A 376 -2.73 26.93 -16.27
N ASN A 377 -2.45 26.86 -14.96
CA ASN A 377 -1.12 27.11 -14.38
C ASN A 377 -0.72 26.12 -13.26
N MET A 378 -1.53 25.12 -12.90
CA MET A 378 -1.42 24.37 -11.63
C MET A 378 -1.62 22.86 -11.85
N GLU A 379 -0.86 22.02 -11.12
CA GLU A 379 -1.06 20.57 -11.04
C GLU A 379 -1.28 20.21 -9.56
N ASP A 380 -2.52 19.89 -9.20
CA ASP A 380 -2.93 19.59 -7.82
C ASP A 380 -3.31 18.11 -7.66
N PHE A 381 -2.92 17.49 -6.55
CA PHE A 381 -3.35 16.13 -6.19
C PHE A 381 -4.83 16.15 -5.77
N SER A 382 -5.71 15.53 -6.57
CA SER A 382 -7.17 15.55 -6.36
C SER A 382 -7.74 14.25 -5.82
N ILE A 383 -7.13 13.10 -6.16
CA ILE A 383 -7.52 11.78 -5.65
C ILE A 383 -6.28 11.00 -5.22
N LEU A 384 -6.24 10.61 -3.94
CA LEU A 384 -5.25 9.70 -3.37
C LEU A 384 -5.75 8.25 -3.51
N VAL A 385 -4.92 7.32 -3.95
CA VAL A 385 -5.28 5.89 -4.01
C VAL A 385 -4.35 5.12 -3.06
N VAL A 386 -4.95 4.42 -2.11
CA VAL A 386 -4.22 3.65 -1.09
C VAL A 386 -4.56 2.17 -1.20
N GLU A 387 -3.57 1.35 -1.55
CA GLU A 387 -3.75 -0.09 -1.66
C GLU A 387 -3.28 -0.84 -0.41
N ASP A 388 -3.99 -1.90 -0.03
CA ASP A 388 -3.40 -3.03 0.67
C ASP A 388 -3.75 -4.37 0.02
N LYS A 389 -2.71 -4.96 -0.58
CA LYS A 389 -2.57 -6.32 -1.08
C LYS A 389 -3.29 -7.43 -0.29
N HIS A 390 -3.38 -7.37 1.04
CA HIS A 390 -3.97 -8.47 1.83
C HIS A 390 -4.76 -8.02 3.08
N LEU A 391 -5.92 -8.66 3.29
CA LEU A 391 -6.77 -8.58 4.50
C LEU A 391 -6.08 -8.91 5.85
N LYS A 392 -4.80 -9.35 5.84
CA LYS A 392 -4.01 -9.73 7.02
C LYS A 392 -2.93 -8.71 7.40
N ASN A 393 -2.73 -7.70 6.57
CA ASN A 393 -1.73 -6.65 6.74
C ASN A 393 -2.30 -5.50 7.59
N VAL A 394 -3.55 -5.11 7.30
CA VAL A 394 -4.37 -4.20 8.10
C VAL A 394 -5.07 -4.90 9.27
N GLY A 395 -5.26 -4.19 10.40
CA GLY A 395 -5.94 -4.71 11.58
C GLY A 395 -6.39 -3.60 12.56
N PRO A 396 -7.12 -3.92 13.63
CA PRO A 396 -7.71 -2.91 14.53
C PRO A 396 -6.71 -1.92 15.13
N SER A 397 -5.47 -2.34 15.38
CA SER A 397 -4.39 -1.50 15.93
C SER A 397 -3.90 -0.37 15.01
N THR A 398 -4.31 -0.37 13.74
CA THR A 398 -3.99 0.69 12.76
C THR A 398 -5.25 1.42 12.28
N GLY A 399 -6.39 1.26 12.97
CA GLY A 399 -7.69 1.64 12.42
C GLY A 399 -7.97 0.91 11.10
N PHE A 400 -7.55 -0.35 10.99
CA PHE A 400 -7.44 -1.09 9.74
C PHE A 400 -6.71 -0.30 8.64
N GLY A 401 -5.61 0.38 8.93
CA GLY A 401 -4.81 1.16 7.96
C GLY A 401 -5.22 2.62 7.81
N GLU A 402 -6.29 3.09 8.48
CA GLU A 402 -6.68 4.50 8.44
C GLU A 402 -5.62 5.44 9.03
N THR A 403 -4.79 4.96 9.97
CA THR A 403 -3.63 5.73 10.47
C THR A 403 -2.59 6.02 9.39
N GLN A 404 -2.44 5.14 8.39
CA GLN A 404 -1.57 5.39 7.24
C GLN A 404 -2.24 6.28 6.18
N ILE A 405 -3.57 6.22 6.07
CA ILE A 405 -4.35 7.07 5.17
C ILE A 405 -4.28 8.53 5.63
N SER A 406 -4.42 8.84 6.93
CA SER A 406 -4.28 10.22 7.42
C SER A 406 -2.89 10.80 7.12
N ALA A 407 -1.82 10.03 7.33
CA ALA A 407 -0.46 10.43 6.96
C ALA A 407 -0.31 10.67 5.44
N LYS A 408 -0.84 9.78 4.59
CA LYS A 408 -0.83 9.94 3.13
C LYS A 408 -1.63 11.17 2.68
N VAL A 409 -2.81 11.42 3.25
CA VAL A 409 -3.63 12.62 2.98
C VAL A 409 -2.88 13.90 3.35
N LEU A 410 -2.37 14.00 4.58
CA LEU A 410 -1.66 15.19 5.05
C LEU A 410 -0.37 15.48 4.27
N ALA A 411 0.35 14.44 3.85
CA ALA A 411 1.52 14.58 2.99
C ALA A 411 1.16 15.10 1.59
N CYS A 412 0.11 14.56 0.95
CA CYS A 412 -0.31 15.05 -0.37
C CYS A 412 -0.75 16.51 -0.33
N VAL A 413 -1.55 16.90 0.68
CA VAL A 413 -2.00 18.29 0.83
C VAL A 413 -0.84 19.23 1.21
N SER A 414 0.19 18.76 1.93
CA SER A 414 1.41 19.54 2.16
C SER A 414 2.21 19.84 0.90
N GLU A 415 2.17 18.96 -0.10
CA GLU A 415 2.79 19.20 -1.42
C GLU A 415 1.93 20.16 -2.27
N ASN A 416 0.60 19.99 -2.36
CA ASN A 416 -0.30 20.92 -3.07
C ASN A 416 -0.12 22.40 -2.64
N ILE A 417 0.21 22.63 -1.37
CA ILE A 417 0.40 23.98 -0.81
C ILE A 417 1.83 24.51 -1.02
N ARG A 418 2.79 23.64 -1.40
CA ARG A 418 4.21 23.96 -1.61
C ARG A 418 4.64 23.95 -3.07
N SER A 419 3.93 23.22 -3.92
CA SER A 419 4.01 23.40 -5.37
C SER A 419 3.66 24.86 -5.74
N LEU A 420 4.10 25.29 -6.93
CA LEU A 420 3.53 26.45 -7.63
C LEU A 420 3.74 27.84 -6.97
N GLY A 421 4.75 27.98 -6.10
CA GLY A 421 5.49 29.24 -5.88
C GLY A 421 4.74 30.41 -5.22
N LYS A 422 3.49 30.21 -4.80
CA LYS A 422 2.64 31.20 -4.13
C LYS A 422 1.88 30.51 -3.00
N ARG A 423 2.52 30.32 -1.83
CA ARG A 423 1.88 29.72 -0.64
C ARG A 423 0.58 30.47 -0.30
N LYS A 424 -0.55 29.90 -0.71
CA LYS A 424 -1.89 30.36 -0.37
C LYS A 424 -2.56 29.23 0.38
N TYR A 425 -2.71 29.40 1.69
CA TYR A 425 -3.50 28.48 2.49
C TYR A 425 -4.98 28.60 2.09
N THR A 426 -5.41 27.72 1.20
CA THR A 426 -6.81 27.49 0.84
C THR A 426 -7.37 26.32 1.65
N ASN A 427 -8.70 26.18 1.68
CA ASN A 427 -9.28 24.91 2.10
C ASN A 427 -9.00 23.89 0.99
N GLN A 428 -8.61 22.69 1.36
CA GLN A 428 -8.23 21.62 0.44
C GLN A 428 -9.22 20.45 0.61
N ILE A 429 -9.68 19.89 -0.51
CA ILE A 429 -10.51 18.70 -0.54
C ILE A 429 -9.71 17.61 -1.25
N LEU A 430 -9.60 16.43 -0.63
CA LEU A 430 -8.92 15.28 -1.23
C LEU A 430 -9.83 14.06 -1.11
N TRP A 431 -10.16 13.44 -2.24
CA TRP A 431 -10.82 12.14 -2.23
C TRP A 431 -9.78 11.03 -2.03
N VAL A 432 -10.15 9.99 -1.29
CA VAL A 432 -9.31 8.79 -1.13
C VAL A 432 -10.05 7.56 -1.63
N VAL A 433 -9.42 6.79 -2.52
CA VAL A 433 -9.87 5.48 -2.95
C VAL A 433 -8.99 4.44 -2.28
N ARG A 434 -9.54 3.72 -1.31
CA ARG A 434 -8.84 2.64 -0.61
C ARG A 434 -9.22 1.31 -1.21
N VAL A 435 -8.24 0.46 -1.53
CA VAL A 435 -8.47 -0.88 -2.10
C VAL A 435 -7.80 -1.96 -1.24
N ILE A 436 -8.58 -2.88 -0.66
CA ILE A 436 -8.08 -4.05 0.09
C ILE A 436 -8.40 -5.32 -0.69
N SER A 437 -7.42 -5.91 -1.38
CA SER A 437 -7.65 -7.02 -2.33
C SER A 437 -8.71 -6.67 -3.40
N THR A 438 -10.00 -6.93 -3.15
CA THR A 438 -11.12 -6.55 -4.04
C THR A 438 -12.11 -5.58 -3.40
N TYR A 439 -12.00 -5.29 -2.10
CA TYR A 439 -12.91 -4.38 -1.39
C TYR A 439 -12.47 -2.92 -1.57
N VAL A 440 -13.35 -2.06 -2.06
CA VAL A 440 -13.08 -0.64 -2.31
C VAL A 440 -13.90 0.24 -1.37
N THR A 441 -13.22 1.11 -0.63
CA THR A 441 -13.83 2.10 0.28
C THR A 441 -13.42 3.50 -0.15
N PHE A 442 -14.37 4.42 -0.18
CA PHE A 442 -14.16 5.82 -0.54
C PHE A 442 -14.08 6.69 0.71
N TYR A 443 -13.27 7.73 0.65
CA TYR A 443 -13.22 8.77 1.66
C TYR A 443 -13.22 10.16 1.03
N LYS A 444 -13.68 11.15 1.78
CA LYS A 444 -13.52 12.57 1.49
C LYS A 444 -12.86 13.24 2.69
N ALA A 445 -11.67 13.80 2.49
CA ALA A 445 -10.98 14.61 3.48
C ALA A 445 -11.22 16.09 3.19
N GLU A 446 -11.62 16.85 4.22
CA GLU A 446 -11.72 18.31 4.16
C GLU A 446 -10.70 18.92 5.12
N ILE A 447 -9.69 19.60 4.56
CA ILE A 447 -8.55 20.16 5.29
C ILE A 447 -8.70 21.70 5.31
N PRO A 448 -8.96 22.32 6.48
CA PRO A 448 -9.09 23.78 6.55
C PRO A 448 -7.76 24.50 6.29
N ALA A 449 -7.80 25.64 5.60
CA ALA A 449 -6.65 26.55 5.45
C ALA A 449 -5.94 26.84 6.77
N ARG A 450 -6.73 27.02 7.84
CA ARG A 450 -6.23 27.32 9.19
C ARG A 450 -5.46 26.16 9.83
N TYR A 451 -5.76 24.91 9.46
CA TYR A 451 -5.03 23.73 9.96
C TYR A 451 -3.63 23.71 9.37
N LEU A 452 -3.51 23.99 8.07
CA LEU A 452 -2.23 24.12 7.37
C LEU A 452 -1.40 25.29 7.92
N MET A 453 -2.04 26.40 8.33
CA MET A 453 -1.40 27.52 9.04
C MET A 453 -1.05 27.26 10.52
N GLU A 454 -1.49 26.14 11.10
CA GLU A 454 -1.04 25.64 12.40
C GLU A 454 0.20 24.75 12.23
N LEU A 455 0.28 23.92 11.17
CA LEU A 455 1.44 23.08 10.86
C LEU A 455 2.74 23.87 10.62
N ASP A 456 2.66 25.08 10.07
CA ASP A 456 3.82 26.01 9.97
C ASP A 456 4.41 26.42 11.34
N LYS A 457 3.81 25.99 12.47
CA LYS A 457 4.14 26.37 13.85
C LYS A 457 4.14 25.19 14.83
N GLY A 458 4.24 23.95 14.31
CA GLY A 458 4.25 22.72 15.11
C GLY A 458 2.96 21.92 14.98
N LEU A 459 2.68 21.07 15.98
CA LEU A 459 1.46 20.25 16.01
C LEU A 459 0.19 21.11 16.12
N PRO A 460 -0.93 20.75 15.46
CA PRO A 460 -2.17 21.52 15.48
C PRO A 460 -2.78 21.60 16.90
N GLN A 461 -3.30 22.78 17.25
CA GLN A 461 -3.77 23.11 18.60
C GLN A 461 -5.24 23.55 18.64
N GLN A 462 -5.82 24.02 17.54
CA GLN A 462 -7.21 24.48 17.48
C GLN A 462 -8.01 23.85 16.34
N GLN A 463 -7.43 23.68 15.15
CA GLN A 463 -8.13 22.99 14.05
C GLN A 463 -8.10 21.46 14.22
N SER A 464 -8.92 20.75 13.46
CA SER A 464 -8.77 19.32 13.18
C SER A 464 -9.15 19.05 11.73
N VAL A 465 -8.69 17.94 11.18
CA VAL A 465 -9.11 17.43 9.86
C VAL A 465 -10.15 16.33 10.08
N LYS A 466 -11.23 16.35 9.28
CA LYS A 466 -12.23 15.29 9.27
C LYS A 466 -12.17 14.54 7.95
N ILE A 467 -12.11 13.22 8.04
CA ILE A 467 -12.10 12.32 6.89
C ILE A 467 -13.35 11.45 6.97
N GLN A 468 -14.33 11.74 6.13
CA GLN A 468 -15.58 10.98 6.05
C GLN A 468 -15.38 9.72 5.19
N ARG A 469 -16.00 8.60 5.58
CA ARG A 469 -15.85 7.29 4.93
C ARG A 469 -17.18 6.74 4.41
N TRP A 470 -17.18 6.20 3.19
CA TRP A 470 -18.30 5.45 2.61
C TRP A 470 -17.82 4.15 1.88
N PRO A 471 -18.44 2.97 2.13
CA PRO A 471 -19.50 2.70 3.10
C PRO A 471 -19.08 2.98 4.56
N ALA A 472 -20.05 3.21 5.45
CA ALA A 472 -19.82 3.73 6.80
C ALA A 472 -18.86 2.89 7.67
N ASN A 473 -19.01 1.56 7.67
CA ASN A 473 -18.19 0.64 8.48
C ASN A 473 -16.68 0.76 8.19
N ASN A 474 -15.84 0.54 9.20
CA ASN A 474 -14.42 0.25 9.01
C ASN A 474 -14.12 -1.20 9.44
N ASP A 475 -14.32 -2.13 8.50
CA ASP A 475 -13.99 -3.55 8.63
C ASP A 475 -13.15 -3.99 7.43
N LEU A 476 -12.44 -5.11 7.57
CA LEU A 476 -11.67 -5.76 6.48
C LEU A 476 -12.46 -6.03 5.19
N ARG A 477 -13.80 -6.03 5.25
CA ARG A 477 -14.71 -6.25 4.10
C ARG A 477 -15.86 -5.23 4.04
N ALA A 478 -15.68 -4.04 4.61
CA ALA A 478 -16.70 -2.99 4.62
C ALA A 478 -16.90 -2.29 3.27
N GLY A 479 -15.90 -2.36 2.37
CA GLY A 479 -15.96 -1.74 1.04
C GLY A 479 -16.79 -2.52 0.01
N PHE A 480 -17.02 -1.91 -1.14
CA PHE A 480 -17.67 -2.54 -2.29
C PHE A 480 -16.75 -3.60 -2.92
N ASP A 481 -17.22 -4.84 -3.05
CA ASP A 481 -16.41 -5.94 -3.57
C ASP A 481 -16.38 -5.96 -5.12
N LEU A 482 -15.23 -5.67 -5.73
CA LEU A 482 -15.01 -5.78 -7.18
C LEU A 482 -15.22 -7.20 -7.73
N ALA A 483 -15.21 -8.23 -6.88
CA ALA A 483 -15.55 -9.59 -7.30
C ALA A 483 -17.04 -9.73 -7.66
N GLU A 484 -17.92 -8.90 -7.09
CA GLU A 484 -19.37 -8.94 -7.30
C GLU A 484 -19.85 -7.91 -8.35
N PRO A 485 -20.84 -8.24 -9.22
CA PRO A 485 -21.35 -7.30 -10.23
C PRO A 485 -21.87 -5.98 -9.65
N ASN A 486 -22.55 -6.05 -8.50
CA ASN A 486 -23.09 -4.86 -7.83
C ASN A 486 -21.97 -4.00 -7.23
N GLY A 487 -20.92 -4.62 -6.65
CA GLY A 487 -19.76 -3.89 -6.15
C GLY A 487 -19.00 -3.18 -7.26
N ARG A 488 -18.81 -3.83 -8.43
CA ARG A 488 -18.28 -3.17 -9.63
C ARG A 488 -19.14 -1.99 -10.09
N ARG A 489 -20.47 -2.11 -10.03
CA ARG A 489 -21.38 -1.00 -10.36
C ARG A 489 -21.16 0.17 -9.41
N SER A 490 -21.19 -0.06 -8.10
CA SER A 490 -20.94 0.99 -7.10
C SER A 490 -19.58 1.67 -7.29
N VAL A 491 -18.50 0.91 -7.48
CA VAL A 491 -17.15 1.49 -7.63
C VAL A 491 -17.01 2.32 -8.91
N LEU A 492 -17.48 1.82 -10.06
CA LEU A 492 -17.42 2.57 -11.32
C LEU A 492 -18.29 3.83 -11.27
N THR A 493 -19.49 3.75 -10.67
CA THR A 493 -20.36 4.92 -10.47
C THR A 493 -19.69 5.95 -9.54
N ALA A 494 -19.06 5.50 -8.45
CA ALA A 494 -18.40 6.37 -7.50
C ALA A 494 -17.21 7.12 -8.11
N LEU A 495 -16.34 6.42 -8.83
CA LEU A 495 -15.19 7.03 -9.52
C LEU A 495 -15.64 8.02 -10.58
N ALA A 496 -16.64 7.67 -11.40
CA ALA A 496 -17.21 8.56 -12.39
C ALA A 496 -17.87 9.80 -11.74
N LYS A 497 -18.61 9.63 -10.63
CA LYS A 497 -19.21 10.74 -9.86
C LYS A 497 -18.16 11.72 -9.33
N ILE A 498 -17.07 11.22 -8.73
CA ILE A 498 -15.97 12.05 -8.23
C ILE A 498 -15.30 12.82 -9.38
N ARG A 499 -14.94 12.12 -10.47
CA ARG A 499 -14.38 12.73 -11.69
C ARG A 499 -15.28 13.82 -12.27
N SER A 500 -16.59 13.59 -12.29
CA SER A 500 -17.59 14.53 -12.80
C SER A 500 -17.91 15.70 -11.85
N SER A 501 -17.42 15.68 -10.61
CA SER A 501 -17.43 16.85 -9.71
C SER A 501 -16.21 17.73 -9.97
N LEU A 502 -15.01 17.12 -9.98
CA LEU A 502 -13.75 17.78 -10.30
C LEU A 502 -13.81 18.54 -11.64
N LEU A 503 -14.36 17.91 -12.69
CA LEU A 503 -14.56 18.55 -14.00
C LEU A 503 -15.57 19.71 -14.03
N ARG A 504 -16.38 19.90 -12.99
CA ARG A 504 -17.31 21.05 -12.85
C ARG A 504 -16.68 22.16 -12.01
N GLU A 505 -15.93 21.80 -10.98
CA GLU A 505 -15.25 22.74 -10.08
C GLU A 505 -14.22 23.62 -10.81
N ASN A 506 -13.71 23.18 -11.97
CA ASN A 506 -12.82 23.94 -12.86
C ASN A 506 -13.55 24.56 -14.09
N ALA A 507 -14.88 24.62 -14.10
CA ALA A 507 -15.67 25.16 -15.22
C ALA A 507 -16.42 26.47 -14.93
N ASP A 508 -16.39 26.94 -13.67
CA ASP A 508 -17.02 28.16 -13.14
C ASP A 508 -15.98 29.22 -12.73
#